data_AF-A0A957D9K6-F1
#
_entry.id   AF-A0A957D9K6-F1
#
_cell.length_a   1.000
_cell.length_b   1.000
_cell.length_c   1.000
_cell.angle_alpha   90.00
_cell.angle_beta   90.00
_cell.angle_gamma   90.00
#
_symmetry.space_group_name_H-M   'P 1'
#
loop_
_entity.id
_entity.type
_entity.pdbx_description
1 polymer ?
#
loop_
_entity_poly.entity_id
_entity_poly.type
_entity_poly.pdbx_seq_one_letter_code
_entity_poly.pdbx_strand_id
1 'polypeptide(L)' 'LEIPMQPICKPDCQGLCQECGANLNEGDCGCEDDDIDPRFSILGELLDQ' A
#
# COMPACT_ATOMS: atom_id res chain seq x y z
N LEU A 1 -16.60 1.63 -22.76
CA LEU A 1 -15.83 0.37 -22.77
C LEU A 1 -15.87 -0.14 -21.34
N GLU A 2 -16.52 -1.27 -21.08
CA GLU A 2 -16.52 -1.87 -19.74
C GLU A 2 -15.58 -3.08 -19.77
N ILE A 3 -14.47 -2.98 -19.06
CA ILE A 3 -13.52 -4.09 -18.91
C ILE A 3 -13.77 -4.69 -17.52
N PRO A 4 -14.06 -6.00 -17.42
CA PRO A 4 -14.26 -6.64 -16.13
C PRO A 4 -12.96 -6.62 -15.33
N MET A 5 -13.01 -6.15 -14.09
CA MET A 5 -11.89 -6.25 -13.16
C MET A 5 -11.64 -7.71 -12.81
N GLN A 6 -10.40 -8.17 -12.97
CA GLN A 6 -9.95 -9.52 -12.63
C GLN A 6 -8.86 -9.41 -11.56
N PRO A 7 -9.23 -9.31 -10.27
CA PRO A 7 -8.25 -9.27 -9.20
C PRO A 7 -7.47 -10.58 -9.18
N ILE A 8 -6.14 -10.49 -9.27
CA ILE A 8 -5.24 -11.65 -9.25
C ILE A 8 -4.81 -11.99 -7.82
N CYS A 9 -4.82 -11.00 -6.93
CA CYS A 9 -4.49 -11.19 -5.52
C CYS A 9 -5.65 -11.81 -4.74
N LYS A 10 -5.31 -12.64 -3.76
CA LYS A 10 -6.25 -13.09 -2.72
C LYS A 10 -6.62 -11.91 -1.80
N PRO A 11 -7.74 -11.98 -1.05
CA PRO A 11 -8.15 -10.92 -0.13
C PRO A 11 -7.13 -10.58 0.97
N ASP A 12 -6.26 -11.52 1.32
CA ASP A 12 -5.24 -11.43 2.36
C ASP A 12 -3.83 -11.18 1.81
N CYS A 13 -3.69 -10.89 0.51
CA CYS A 13 -2.40 -10.59 -0.10
C CYS A 13 -1.82 -9.30 0.50
N GLN A 14 -0.63 -9.39 1.09
CA GLN A 14 0.06 -8.24 1.67
C GLN A 14 0.67 -7.32 0.61
N GLY A 15 0.71 -7.76 -0.65
CA GLY A 15 1.22 -6.98 -1.77
C GLY A 15 2.74 -6.93 -1.85
N LEU A 16 3.24 -5.89 -2.53
CA LEU A 16 4.66 -5.61 -2.69
C LEU A 16 5.00 -4.32 -1.95
N CYS A 17 6.23 -4.22 -1.44
CA CYS A 17 6.74 -2.98 -0.89
C CYS A 17 6.77 -1.88 -1.96
N GLN A 18 6.20 -0.72 -1.66
CA GLN A 18 6.16 0.43 -2.58
C GLN A 18 7.56 1.03 -2.85
N GLU A 19 8.50 0.86 -1.91
CA GLU A 19 9.87 1.38 -2.01
C GLU A 19 10.80 0.43 -2.79
N CYS A 20 10.81 -0.87 -2.43
CA CYS A 20 11.79 -1.83 -2.96
C CYS A 20 11.20 -2.96 -3.82
N GLY A 21 9.87 -3.11 -3.87
CA GLY A 21 9.20 -4.16 -4.63
C GLY A 21 9.28 -5.57 -4.03
N ALA A 22 9.82 -5.73 -2.81
CA ALA A 22 9.87 -7.01 -2.12
C ALA A 22 8.45 -7.57 -1.89
N ASN A 23 8.32 -8.90 -1.97
CA ASN A 23 7.06 -9.58 -1.71
C ASN A 23 6.79 -9.63 -0.20
N LEU A 24 5.86 -8.82 0.28
CA LEU A 24 5.55 -8.74 1.72
C LEU A 24 4.96 -10.05 2.27
N ASN A 25 4.41 -10.90 1.40
CA ASN A 25 3.95 -12.23 1.79
C ASN A 25 5.10 -13.18 2.21
N GLU A 26 6.36 -12.85 1.89
CA GLU A 26 7.55 -13.61 2.31
C GLU A 26 8.17 -13.10 3.61
N GLY A 27 7.73 -11.93 4.08
CA GLY A 27 8.21 -11.30 5.30
C GLY A 27 8.39 -9.79 5.16
N ASP A 28 8.79 -9.17 6.26
CA ASP A 28 9.15 -7.76 6.29
C ASP A 28 10.41 -7.48 5.45
N CYS A 29 10.40 -6.35 4.75
CA CYS A 29 11.50 -5.89 3.92
C CYS A 29 12.39 -4.85 4.61
N GLY A 30 11.95 -4.28 5.74
CA GLY A 30 12.69 -3.30 6.54
C GLY A 30 12.78 -1.90 5.92
N CYS A 31 11.96 -1.59 4.89
CA CYS A 31 11.80 -0.22 4.42
C CYS A 31 11.04 0.61 5.46
N GLU A 32 11.38 1.90 5.61
CA GLU A 32 10.61 2.84 6.43
C GLU A 32 9.26 3.14 5.74
N ASP A 33 8.17 3.06 6.51
CA ASP A 33 6.79 3.29 6.03
C ASP A 33 6.30 4.73 6.27
N ASP A 34 7.15 5.63 6.77
CA ASP A 34 6.72 6.86 7.45
C ASP A 34 6.77 8.15 6.62
N ASP A 35 7.14 8.11 5.34
CA ASP A 35 7.14 9.32 4.51
C ASP A 35 5.74 9.63 3.96
N ILE A 36 4.94 10.33 4.77
CA ILE A 36 3.71 10.97 4.30
C ILE A 36 4.09 12.08 3.32
N ASP A 37 3.68 11.92 2.06
CA ASP A 37 3.87 12.98 1.06
C ASP A 37 3.24 14.29 1.59
N PRO A 38 4.00 15.39 1.67
CA PRO A 38 3.51 16.66 2.22
C PRO A 38 2.25 17.19 1.52
N ARG A 39 1.99 16.80 0.27
CA ARG A 39 0.77 17.18 -0.46
C ARG A 39 -0.49 16.55 0.12
N PHE A 40 -0.36 15.43 0.82
CA PHE A 40 -1.44 14.69 1.46
C PHE A 40 -1.51 14.90 2.97
N SER A 41 -0.69 15.78 3.55
CA SER A 41 -0.65 15.99 5.01
C SER A 41 -2.03 16.30 5.63
N ILE A 42 -2.89 17.01 4.90
CA ILE A 42 -4.26 17.35 5.34
C ILE A 42 -5.16 16.12 5.55
N LEU A 43 -4.89 15.02 4.85
CA LEU A 43 -5.67 13.79 4.99
C LEU A 43 -5.36 13.06 6.30
N GLY A 44 -4.20 13.32 6.92
CA GLY A 44 -3.86 12.77 8.24
C GLY A 44 -4.86 13.17 9.32
N GLU A 45 -5.43 14.38 9.23
CA GLU A 45 -6.45 14.88 10.18
C GLU A 45 -7.76 14.05 10.15
N LEU A 46 -7.96 13.21 9.12
CA LEU A 46 -9.12 12.32 9.04
C LEU A 46 -8.92 11.02 9.84
N LEU A 47 -7.69 10.66 10.19
CA LEU A 47 -7.38 9.45 10.95
C LEU A 47 -7.56 9.63 12.47
N ASP A 48 -7.56 10.88 12.95
CA ASP A 48 -7.73 11.24 14.37
C ASP A 48 -9.20 11.41 14.81
N GLN A 49 -10.16 11.03 13.97
CA GLN A 49 -11.61 11.14 14.20
C GLN A 49 -12.25 9.78 14.46
#